data_AF-A0A1I3DCE5-F1
#
_entry.id   AF-A0A1I3DCE5-F1
#
_cell.length_a   1.000
_cell.length_b   1.000
_cell.length_c   1.000
_cell.angle_alpha   90.00
_cell.angle_beta   90.00
_cell.angle_gamma   90.00
#
_symmetry.space_group_name_H-M   'P 1'
#
loop_
_entity.id
_entity.type
_entity.pdbx_description
1 polymer ?
#
loop_
_entity_poly.entity_id
_entity_poly.type
_entity_poly.pdbx_seq_one_letter_code
_entity_poly.pdbx_strand_id
1 'polypeptide(L)'
;MSLPMTSELPDGLVPLIVTPGVSKYQRTHDEPFRSAIQGADRVLSAASAFICIGYGFRDSHIHPKLMNRCRVHNASILVAARTLTDEAKAFLRNGAGRHYLALEDHDDGTMVYNRDNPDGVVVTGGKYWALPTLNELIGF
;
A
#
# COMPACT_ATOMS: atom_id res chain seq x y z
N MET A 1 8.64 -14.28 -13.25
CA MET A 1 9.75 -13.33 -13.45
C MET A 1 9.15 -12.08 -14.05
N SER A 2 9.17 -10.93 -13.36
CA SER A 2 8.69 -9.67 -13.93
C SER A 2 9.71 -9.15 -14.94
N LEU A 3 9.25 -8.49 -16.00
CA LEU A 3 10.15 -7.79 -16.90
C LEU A 3 10.81 -6.61 -16.15
N PRO A 4 12.09 -6.30 -16.44
CA PRO A 4 12.71 -5.09 -15.92
C PRO A 4 11.96 -3.86 -16.43
N MET A 5 12.11 -2.71 -15.76
CA MET A 5 11.62 -1.43 -16.28
C MET A 5 12.29 -1.16 -17.62
N THR A 6 11.56 -1.32 -18.73
CA THR A 6 12.05 -1.05 -20.08
C THR A 6 11.41 0.22 -20.63
N SER A 7 12.21 1.03 -21.32
CA SER A 7 11.74 2.22 -22.04
C SER A 7 11.03 1.87 -23.35
N GLU A 8 11.29 0.67 -23.88
CA GLU A 8 10.73 0.17 -25.14
C GLU A 8 9.92 -1.11 -24.89
N LEU A 9 8.91 -1.33 -25.73
CA LEU A 9 8.11 -2.55 -25.74
C LEU A 9 8.98 -3.69 -26.30
N PRO A 10 9.23 -4.77 -25.53
CA PRO A 10 10.04 -5.88 -26.02
C PRO A 10 9.41 -6.57 -27.24
N ASP A 11 10.26 -7.05 -28.16
CA ASP A 11 9.84 -7.76 -29.35
C ASP A 11 8.95 -8.97 -29.01
N GLY A 12 7.84 -9.11 -29.74
CA GLY A 12 6.89 -10.21 -29.56
C GLY A 12 5.88 -10.03 -28.41
N LEU A 13 5.91 -8.91 -27.68
CA LEU A 13 4.88 -8.58 -26.68
C LEU A 13 3.88 -7.56 -27.22
N VAL A 14 2.61 -7.73 -26.87
CA VAL A 14 1.53 -6.79 -27.22
C VAL A 14 0.97 -6.18 -25.94
N PRO A 15 0.92 -4.84 -25.81
CA PRO A 15 0.29 -4.18 -24.67
C PRO A 15 -1.18 -4.59 -24.56
N LEU A 16 -1.60 -4.96 -23.36
CA LEU A 16 -2.96 -5.38 -23.11
C LEU A 16 -3.58 -4.51 -22.03
N ILE A 17 -4.72 -3.88 -22.35
CA ILE A 17 -5.49 -3.06 -21.42
C ILE A 17 -6.92 -3.58 -21.31
N VAL A 18 -7.44 -3.63 -20.09
CA VAL A 18 -8.88 -3.82 -19.86
C VAL A 18 -9.55 -2.46 -20.00
N THR A 19 -10.32 -2.29 -21.07
CA THR A 19 -11.03 -1.04 -21.33
C THR A 19 -12.17 -0.85 -20.32
N PRO A 20 -12.45 0.39 -19.87
CA PRO A 20 -13.63 0.69 -19.07
C PRO A 20 -14.91 0.31 -19.82
N GLY A 21 -15.85 -0.38 -19.18
CA GLY A 21 -17.12 -0.79 -19.79
C GLY A 21 -17.79 -1.95 -19.08
N VAL A 22 -19.00 -2.30 -19.53
CA VAL A 22 -19.84 -3.37 -18.96
C VAL A 22 -19.13 -4.74 -18.96
N SER A 23 -18.29 -4.98 -19.97
CA SER A 23 -17.52 -6.22 -20.13
C SER A 23 -16.21 -6.27 -19.32
N LYS A 24 -15.88 -5.22 -18.55
CA LYS A 24 -14.67 -5.17 -17.70
C LYS A 24 -14.59 -6.34 -16.73
N TYR A 25 -15.72 -6.68 -16.09
CA TYR A 25 -15.80 -7.78 -15.12
C TYR A 25 -15.70 -9.16 -15.77
N GLN A 26 -16.19 -9.31 -17.01
CA GLN A 26 -16.11 -10.55 -17.76
C GLN A 26 -14.67 -10.78 -18.24
N ARG A 27 -14.03 -9.74 -18.78
CA ARG A 27 -12.65 -9.80 -19.29
C ARG A 27 -11.60 -10.06 -18.21
N THR A 28 -11.85 -9.72 -16.95
CA THR A 28 -10.93 -10.07 -15.84
C THR A 28 -10.90 -11.56 -15.52
N HIS A 29 -11.90 -12.33 -15.98
CA HIS A 29 -11.91 -13.79 -15.84
C HIS A 29 -11.18 -14.52 -16.98
N ASP A 30 -10.79 -13.80 -18.03
CA ASP A 30 -10.05 -14.31 -19.18
C ASP A 30 -8.54 -14.27 -18.92
N GLU A 31 -7.79 -15.12 -19.63
CA GLU A 31 -6.33 -15.07 -19.64
C GLU A 31 -5.84 -13.84 -20.42
N PRO A 32 -4.74 -13.20 -20.01
CA PRO A 32 -3.84 -13.54 -18.89
C PRO A 32 -4.23 -12.89 -17.53
N PHE A 33 -5.35 -12.16 -17.47
CA PHE A 33 -5.72 -11.35 -16.30
C PHE A 33 -6.03 -12.19 -15.07
N ARG A 34 -6.72 -13.33 -15.27
CA ARG A 34 -6.99 -14.30 -14.19
C ARG A 34 -5.70 -14.75 -13.52
N SER A 35 -4.72 -15.21 -14.31
CA SER A 35 -3.43 -15.65 -13.79
C SER A 35 -2.66 -14.53 -13.08
N ALA A 36 -2.70 -13.31 -13.62
CA ALA A 36 -2.07 -12.14 -13.00
C ALA A 36 -2.69 -11.80 -11.63
N ILE A 37 -4.03 -11.79 -11.53
CA ILE A 37 -4.75 -11.55 -10.27
C ILE A 37 -4.44 -12.65 -9.26
N GLN A 38 -4.47 -13.92 -9.67
CA GLN A 38 -4.11 -15.03 -8.77
C GLN A 38 -2.66 -14.95 -8.30
N GLY A 39 -1.74 -14.51 -9.16
CA GLY A 39 -0.35 -14.26 -8.79
C GLY A 39 -0.24 -13.18 -7.71
N ALA A 40 -0.90 -12.05 -7.90
CA ALA A 40 -0.96 -10.97 -6.92
C ALA A 40 -1.55 -11.46 -5.59
N ASP A 41 -2.63 -12.22 -5.63
CA ASP A 41 -3.30 -12.77 -4.45
C ASP A 41 -2.40 -13.70 -3.63
N ARG A 42 -1.61 -14.54 -4.30
CA ARG A 42 -0.61 -15.41 -3.64
C ARG A 42 0.46 -14.58 -2.94
N VAL A 43 0.98 -13.55 -3.60
CA VAL A 43 1.99 -12.65 -3.01
C VAL A 43 1.42 -11.90 -1.80
N LEU A 44 0.23 -11.32 -1.93
CA LEU A 44 -0.45 -10.63 -0.81
C LEU A 44 -0.69 -11.56 0.39
N SER A 45 -1.07 -12.82 0.13
CA SER A 45 -1.34 -13.79 1.19
C SER A 45 -0.07 -14.28 1.90
N ALA A 46 1.07 -14.28 1.20
CA ALA A 46 2.37 -14.72 1.74
C ALA A 46 3.22 -13.57 2.31
N ALA A 47 2.89 -12.31 2.02
CA ALA A 47 3.70 -11.14 2.39
C ALA A 47 4.00 -11.08 3.89
N SER A 48 5.24 -10.78 4.27
CA SER A 48 5.63 -10.57 5.66
C SER A 48 5.39 -9.13 6.13
N ALA A 49 5.33 -8.18 5.19
CA ALA A 49 5.12 -6.77 5.45
C ALA A 49 4.45 -6.07 4.26
N PHE A 50 3.85 -4.91 4.52
CA PHE A 50 3.22 -4.06 3.52
C PHE A 50 3.74 -2.63 3.60
N ILE A 51 3.85 -1.98 2.43
CA ILE A 51 4.08 -0.55 2.30
C ILE A 51 2.96 0.02 1.44
N CYS A 52 2.17 0.92 2.00
CA CYS A 52 1.05 1.57 1.35
C CYS A 52 1.37 3.05 1.15
N ILE A 53 1.49 3.50 -0.10
CA ILE A 53 1.81 4.89 -0.43
C ILE A 53 0.61 5.53 -1.13
N GLY A 54 0.08 6.62 -0.59
CA GLY A 54 -1.07 7.33 -1.16
C GLY A 54 -2.33 6.48 -1.28
N TYR A 55 -2.47 5.47 -0.42
CA TYR A 55 -3.55 4.50 -0.49
C TYR A 55 -4.69 4.86 0.45
N GLY A 56 -5.90 5.04 -0.09
CA GLY A 56 -7.09 5.45 0.66
C GLY A 56 -7.90 4.32 1.32
N PHE A 57 -7.44 3.06 1.25
CA PHE A 57 -8.08 1.91 1.91
C PHE A 57 -9.55 1.61 1.49
N ARG A 58 -9.99 2.04 0.30
CA ARG A 58 -11.36 1.79 -0.22
C ARG A 58 -11.47 0.64 -1.24
N ASP A 59 -10.46 -0.22 -1.34
CA ASP A 59 -10.43 -1.30 -2.33
C ASP A 59 -10.99 -2.61 -1.76
N SER A 60 -12.07 -3.14 -2.35
CA SER A 60 -12.73 -4.36 -1.88
C SER A 60 -11.96 -5.65 -2.13
N HIS A 61 -10.94 -5.66 -3.01
CA HIS A 61 -10.17 -6.86 -3.34
C HIS A 61 -8.87 -6.96 -2.54
N ILE A 62 -8.20 -5.83 -2.29
CA ILE A 62 -6.91 -5.76 -1.60
C ILE A 62 -7.12 -5.58 -0.09
N HIS A 63 -8.03 -4.70 0.33
CA HIS A 63 -8.21 -4.33 1.74
C HIS A 63 -8.49 -5.55 2.64
N PRO A 64 -9.39 -6.50 2.29
CA PRO A 64 -9.65 -7.65 3.16
C PRO A 64 -8.43 -8.56 3.33
N LYS A 65 -7.62 -8.73 2.28
CA LYS A 65 -6.41 -9.56 2.32
C LYS A 65 -5.34 -8.93 3.21
N LEU A 66 -5.16 -7.62 3.06
CA LEU A 66 -4.24 -6.84 3.87
C LEU A 66 -4.67 -6.86 5.35
N MET A 67 -5.95 -6.62 5.66
CA MET A 67 -6.49 -6.76 7.02
C MET A 67 -6.25 -8.16 7.60
N ASN A 68 -6.57 -9.22 6.84
CA ASN A 68 -6.38 -10.58 7.31
C ASN A 68 -4.92 -10.85 7.64
N ARG A 69 -4.01 -10.39 6.77
CA ARG A 69 -2.57 -10.62 6.95
C ARG A 69 -1.99 -9.83 8.13
N CYS A 70 -2.38 -8.57 8.32
CA CYS A 70 -1.95 -7.76 9.46
C CYS A 70 -2.54 -8.27 10.79
N ARG A 71 -3.83 -8.63 10.83
CA ARG A 71 -4.50 -9.04 12.09
C ARG A 71 -4.18 -10.47 12.52
N VAL A 72 -4.24 -11.42 11.58
CA VAL A 72 -4.11 -12.85 11.91
C VAL A 72 -2.65 -13.26 11.96
N HIS A 73 -1.85 -12.74 11.04
CA HIS A 73 -0.45 -13.14 10.88
C HIS A 73 0.57 -12.10 11.35
N ASN A 74 0.12 -11.00 11.97
CA ASN A 74 0.97 -9.93 12.50
C ASN A 74 1.96 -9.36 11.46
N ALA A 75 1.61 -9.36 10.17
CA ALA A 75 2.42 -8.70 9.16
C ALA A 75 2.52 -7.20 9.44
N SER A 76 3.73 -6.66 9.38
CA SER A 76 3.95 -5.24 9.62
C SER A 76 3.44 -4.39 8.46
N ILE A 77 2.98 -3.17 8.75
CA ILE A 77 2.50 -2.26 7.72
C ILE A 77 3.00 -0.83 7.93
N LEU A 78 3.55 -0.24 6.87
CA LEU A 78 3.85 1.18 6.76
C LEU A 78 2.83 1.85 5.85
N VAL A 79 2.20 2.91 6.31
CA VAL A 79 1.27 3.72 5.51
C VAL A 79 1.82 5.14 5.40
N ALA A 80 2.09 5.62 4.19
CA ALA A 80 2.54 6.99 3.97
C ALA A 80 1.57 7.70 3.01
N ALA A 81 1.00 8.81 3.43
CA ALA A 81 0.14 9.63 2.58
C ALA A 81 0.26 11.10 2.99
N ARG A 82 0.11 12.03 2.04
CA ARG A 82 0.12 13.46 2.39
C ARG A 82 -0.97 13.80 3.40
N THR A 83 -2.14 13.21 3.20
CA THR A 83 -3.28 13.28 4.12
C THR A 83 -3.85 11.87 4.22
N LEU A 84 -3.98 11.34 5.43
CA LEU A 84 -4.60 10.05 5.65
C LEU A 84 -6.12 10.23 5.61
N THR A 85 -6.80 9.37 4.86
CA THR A 85 -8.26 9.35 4.84
C THR A 85 -8.82 8.82 6.16
N ASP A 86 -10.09 9.13 6.45
CA ASP A 86 -10.77 8.59 7.63
C ASP A 86 -10.78 7.06 7.62
N GLU A 87 -10.92 6.43 6.44
CA GLU A 87 -10.85 4.98 6.31
C GLU A 87 -9.45 4.44 6.62
N ALA A 88 -8.39 5.14 6.22
CA ALA A 88 -7.03 4.78 6.58
C ALA A 88 -6.84 4.86 8.10
N LYS A 89 -7.29 5.95 8.73
CA LYS A 89 -7.23 6.13 10.19
C LYS A 89 -8.03 5.05 10.93
N ALA A 90 -9.22 4.70 10.43
CA ALA A 90 -10.03 3.62 10.98
C ALA A 90 -9.36 2.24 10.82
N PHE A 91 -8.71 2.00 9.68
CA PHE A 91 -7.92 0.78 9.45
C PHE A 91 -6.73 0.71 10.42
N LEU A 92 -5.99 1.79 10.64
CA LEU A 92 -4.85 1.78 11.58
C LEU A 92 -5.30 1.41 13.00
N ARG A 93 -6.44 1.95 13.45
CA ARG A 93 -6.99 1.66 14.79
C ARG A 93 -7.51 0.23 14.95
N ASN A 94 -8.22 -0.28 13.94
CA ASN A 94 -9.03 -1.49 14.09
C ASN A 94 -8.51 -2.69 13.28
N GLY A 95 -7.66 -2.44 12.29
CA GLY A 95 -7.29 -3.37 11.22
C GLY A 95 -5.81 -3.66 11.08
N ALA A 96 -4.92 -2.76 11.51
CA ALA A 96 -3.47 -2.89 11.26
C ALA A 96 -2.74 -3.83 12.23
N GLY A 97 -3.40 -4.33 13.26
CA GLY A 97 -2.80 -5.27 14.22
C GLY A 97 -1.78 -4.60 15.15
N ARG A 98 -0.70 -5.31 15.49
CA ARG A 98 0.29 -4.83 16.48
C ARG A 98 1.45 -4.02 15.88
N HIS A 99 1.77 -4.25 14.61
CA HIS A 99 2.96 -3.72 13.98
C HIS A 99 2.58 -2.79 12.84
N TYR A 100 2.35 -1.51 13.16
CA TYR A 100 2.09 -0.52 12.15
C TYR A 100 2.77 0.81 12.44
N LEU A 101 3.07 1.52 11.36
CA LEU A 101 3.51 2.90 11.36
C LEU A 101 2.76 3.63 10.25
N ALA A 102 2.20 4.79 10.54
CA ALA A 102 1.71 5.68 9.50
C ALA A 102 2.32 7.07 9.60
N LEU A 103 2.63 7.64 8.44
CA LEU A 103 3.24 8.95 8.27
C LEU A 103 2.30 9.83 7.45
N GLU A 104 1.93 10.96 8.03
CA GLU A 104 1.08 11.99 7.43
C GLU A 104 1.82 13.35 7.48
N ASP A 105 1.72 14.15 6.41
CA ASP A 105 2.32 15.49 6.40
C ASP A 105 1.65 16.37 7.46
N HIS A 106 2.45 17.18 8.13
CA HIS A 106 1.99 18.13 9.13
C HIS A 106 2.79 19.42 9.02
N ASP A 107 2.20 20.56 9.35
CA ASP A 107 2.85 21.88 9.21
C ASP A 107 4.18 21.92 9.99
N ASP A 108 4.14 21.49 11.25
CA ASP A 108 5.30 21.49 12.15
C ASP A 108 6.23 20.27 12.05
N GLY A 109 6.00 19.36 11.10
CA GLY A 109 6.83 18.16 10.94
C GLY A 109 6.12 16.99 10.26
N THR A 110 5.93 15.89 10.99
CA THR A 110 5.22 14.71 10.50
C THR A 110 4.32 14.15 11.58
N MET A 111 3.05 13.95 11.22
CA MET A 111 2.10 13.26 12.08
C MET A 111 2.34 11.76 11.97
N VAL A 112 2.60 11.13 13.11
CA VAL A 112 2.95 9.71 13.22
C VAL A 112 1.86 8.96 13.97
N TYR A 113 1.35 7.89 13.37
CA TYR A 113 0.43 6.95 14.02
C TYR A 113 1.13 5.62 14.24
N ASN A 114 1.08 5.11 15.46
CA ASN A 114 1.59 3.79 15.81
C ASN A 114 0.74 3.21 16.94
N ARG A 115 1.09 2.00 17.41
CA ARG A 115 0.35 1.32 18.48
C ARG A 115 0.23 2.15 19.77
N ASP A 116 1.28 2.88 20.13
CA ASP A 116 1.34 3.66 21.36
C ASP A 116 0.66 5.04 21.20
N ASN A 117 0.53 5.52 19.95
CA ASN A 117 -0.08 6.79 19.57
C ASN A 117 -1.13 6.56 18.47
N PRO A 118 -2.26 5.87 18.78
CA PRO A 118 -3.28 5.55 17.78
C PRO A 118 -4.05 6.79 17.29
N ASP A 119 -4.07 7.86 18.08
CA ASP A 119 -4.64 9.17 17.73
C ASP A 119 -3.68 10.07 16.94
N GLY A 120 -2.42 9.64 16.81
CA GLY A 120 -1.36 10.39 16.16
C GLY A 120 -0.57 11.25 17.15
N VAL A 121 0.72 11.38 16.88
CA VAL A 121 1.63 12.30 17.57
C VAL A 121 2.43 13.08 16.54
N VAL A 122 2.56 14.39 16.74
CA VAL A 122 3.39 15.22 15.86
C VAL A 122 4.85 15.06 16.27
N VAL A 123 5.65 14.53 15.36
CA VAL A 123 7.10 14.57 15.48
C VAL A 123 7.57 15.89 14.89
N THR A 124 7.99 16.80 15.78
CA THR A 124 8.45 18.14 15.41
C THR A 124 9.90 18.11 14.92
N GLY A 125 10.26 19.07 14.06
CA GLY A 125 11.65 19.27 13.62
C GLY A 125 12.14 18.33 12.51
N GLY A 126 11.27 17.45 11.97
CA GLY A 126 11.58 16.62 10.81
C GLY A 126 10.36 16.28 9.97
N LYS A 127 10.39 16.63 8.68
CA LYS A 127 9.37 16.28 7.69
C LYS A 127 9.59 14.86 7.13
N TYR A 128 9.57 13.85 8.01
CA TYR A 128 9.81 12.45 7.67
C TYR A 128 8.76 11.81 6.74
N TRP A 129 7.61 12.45 6.53
CA TRP A 129 6.73 12.10 5.42
C TRP A 129 7.40 12.31 4.05
N ALA A 130 8.28 13.32 3.93
CA ALA A 130 9.01 13.61 2.72
C ALA A 130 10.24 12.70 2.59
N LEU A 131 10.41 12.09 1.41
CA LEU A 131 11.54 11.19 1.13
C LEU A 131 12.93 11.79 1.43
N PRO A 132 13.24 13.07 1.11
CA PRO A 132 14.55 13.62 1.43
C PRO A 132 14.88 13.54 2.92
N THR A 133 14.01 14.03 3.78
CA THR A 133 14.23 14.00 5.24
C THR A 133 14.13 12.58 5.81
N LEU A 134 13.32 11.70 5.22
CA LEU A 134 13.29 10.29 5.60
C LEU A 134 14.63 9.60 5.30
N ASN A 135 15.28 9.92 4.17
CA ASN A 135 16.57 9.34 3.79
C ASN A 135 17.71 9.76 4.73
N GLU A 136 17.65 10.95 5.32
CA GLU A 136 18.62 11.40 6.33
C GLU A 136 18.66 10.44 7.53
N LEU A 137 17.53 9.84 7.91
CA LEU A 137 17.47 8.85 8.99
C LEU A 137 18.15 7.52 8.63
N ILE A 138 18.28 7.21 7.34
CA ILE A 138 18.89 5.97 6.85
C ILE A 138 20.41 6.11 6.77
N GLY A 139 20.95 7.33 6.84
CA GLY A 139 22.39 7.60 6.84
C GLY A 139 23.02 7.74 5.46
N PHE A 140 22.29 8.35 4.52
CA PHE A 140 22.81 8.76 3.20
C PHE A 140 23.08 10.26 3.14
#